data_AF-A0A135TIH4-F1
#
_entry.id   AF-A0A135TIH4-F1
#
_cell.length_a   1.000
_cell.length_b   1.000
_cell.length_c   1.000
_cell.angle_alpha   90.00
_cell.angle_beta   90.00
_cell.angle_gamma   90.00
#
_symmetry.space_group_name_H-M   'P 1'
#
loop_
_entity.id
_entity.type
_entity.pdbx_description
1 polymer ?
#
loop_
_entity_poly.entity_id
_entity_poly.type
_entity_poly.pdbx_seq_one_letter_code
_entity_poly.pdbx_strand_id
1 'polypeptide(L)'
;MARQWFTKNDWDVEAGIVGLLHLGAPVLVRTLSTIASGKMKGLVLSTVLALAPLALAVWPEAEGKDIKYTSVPGYFLQDDNSTDPTGFDYAAVNFGLINRTYPTDKHFDPEGVKTQWQRFDHWVQYLNSGCRKSDSVQYKLLFMGRHGEGWHNAAESFYGTPAWNCYWAEQDGNATARWADPLLTPAGANEAYKANAYFKDRYATQKMPYFESYYTSPLIRCGYTANITFGDIAIPADEHPFIPVVKEGFREGMTVHTCNWRSNKTYIASTFPTFEFEPGFAEHDQLWRRNESETSDAQDARSKAVLDDVFRGDVKTWLSITSHSGEITKLLKALNHRAFRLSTGQIIPVFVKAEVVTPVPQPTFAAHEPYSTCTSPPVTSIAGQGCVCATTASSGLLPAATLMAA
;
A
#
# COMPACT_ATOMS: atom_id res chain seq x y z
N MET A 1 -31.17 -47.21 8.07
CA MET A 1 -31.31 -48.41 7.21
C MET A 1 -30.93 -48.01 5.79
N ALA A 2 -29.91 -48.70 5.23
CA ALA A 2 -29.53 -48.84 3.81
C ALA A 2 -28.00 -48.69 3.58
N ARG A 3 -27.36 -49.86 3.37
CA ARG A 3 -26.29 -50.25 2.41
C ARG A 3 -24.97 -49.43 2.42
N GLN A 4 -23.83 -49.96 2.88
CA GLN A 4 -22.94 -51.04 2.38
C GLN A 4 -21.91 -50.63 1.27
N TRP A 5 -20.63 -50.60 1.69
CA TRP A 5 -19.32 -51.03 1.09
C TRP A 5 -18.78 -50.49 -0.25
N PHE A 6 -17.49 -50.10 -0.25
CA PHE A 6 -16.35 -50.57 -1.11
C PHE A 6 -15.04 -49.92 -0.57
N THR A 7 -14.20 -50.63 0.20
CA THR A 7 -12.92 -51.32 -0.13
C THR A 7 -11.80 -50.52 -0.82
N LYS A 8 -10.75 -50.34 -0.01
CA LYS A 8 -9.28 -50.28 -0.23
C LYS A 8 -8.74 -50.86 -1.56
N ASN A 9 -7.77 -50.18 -2.17
CA ASN A 9 -6.80 -50.75 -3.12
C ASN A 9 -5.39 -50.28 -2.75
N ASP A 10 -4.50 -51.25 -2.55
CA ASP A 10 -3.05 -51.15 -2.45
C ASP A 10 -2.44 -51.16 -3.86
N TRP A 11 -1.34 -50.43 -4.10
CA TRP A 11 -0.31 -50.77 -5.11
C TRP A 11 1.06 -50.28 -4.63
N ASP A 12 1.95 -51.24 -4.44
CA ASP A 12 3.38 -51.09 -4.16
C ASP A 12 4.20 -50.89 -5.45
N VAL A 13 5.23 -50.03 -5.32
CA VAL A 13 6.63 -50.18 -5.76
C VAL A 13 6.97 -50.81 -7.12
N GLU A 14 7.67 -50.06 -7.97
CA GLU A 14 8.87 -50.58 -8.65
C GLU A 14 9.86 -49.48 -9.05
N ALA A 15 11.15 -49.80 -8.87
CA ALA A 15 12.32 -48.97 -9.15
C ALA A 15 12.90 -49.29 -10.55
N GLY A 16 13.54 -48.31 -11.18
CA GLY A 16 14.28 -48.49 -12.44
C GLY A 16 15.32 -47.39 -12.67
N ILE A 17 16.53 -47.81 -13.02
CA ILE A 17 17.82 -47.11 -12.95
C ILE A 17 18.19 -46.47 -14.32
N VAL A 18 19.14 -45.50 -14.28
CA VAL A 18 20.26 -45.24 -15.22
C VAL A 18 20.24 -43.84 -15.85
N GLY A 19 21.35 -43.07 -15.68
CA GLY A 19 21.76 -42.07 -16.67
C GLY A 19 22.57 -40.88 -16.15
N LEU A 20 23.90 -41.00 -16.19
CA LEU A 20 24.90 -39.94 -15.96
C LEU A 20 24.66 -38.67 -16.80
N LEU A 21 25.00 -37.51 -16.23
CA LEU A 21 25.86 -36.50 -16.89
C LEU A 21 26.43 -35.49 -15.87
N HIS A 22 27.73 -35.59 -15.65
CA HIS A 22 28.59 -34.57 -15.05
C HIS A 22 28.75 -33.39 -16.02
N LEU A 23 28.64 -32.16 -15.51
CA LEU A 23 29.45 -31.02 -15.95
C LEU A 23 29.59 -30.05 -14.76
N GLY A 24 30.84 -29.84 -14.34
CA GLY A 24 31.20 -29.01 -13.19
C GLY A 24 31.20 -27.51 -13.50
N ALA A 25 31.00 -26.70 -12.45
CA ALA A 25 31.26 -25.27 -12.44
C ALA A 25 32.31 -24.96 -11.37
N PRO A 26 33.26 -24.03 -11.62
CA PRO A 26 34.43 -23.87 -10.79
C PRO A 26 34.13 -23.10 -9.50
N VAL A 27 34.68 -23.62 -8.40
CA VAL A 27 34.84 -22.93 -7.12
C VAL A 27 35.93 -21.87 -7.28
N LEU A 28 35.58 -20.60 -7.15
CA LEU A 28 36.57 -19.53 -6.98
C LEU A 28 36.75 -19.22 -5.49
N VAL A 29 37.76 -19.85 -4.90
CA VAL A 29 38.37 -19.40 -3.65
C VAL A 29 39.19 -18.15 -3.97
N ARG A 30 38.94 -17.03 -3.29
CA ARG A 30 39.96 -15.99 -3.13
C ARG A 30 40.02 -15.49 -1.69
N THR A 31 41.27 -15.44 -1.24
CA THR A 31 41.83 -15.27 0.09
C THR A 31 41.56 -13.91 0.74
N LEU A 32 41.46 -13.97 2.06
CA LEU A 32 41.58 -12.86 3.01
C LEU A 32 42.92 -12.12 2.89
N SER A 33 42.89 -10.82 3.09
CA SER A 33 44.01 -10.07 3.66
C SER A 33 43.49 -8.93 4.54
N THR A 34 44.23 -8.65 5.60
CA THR A 34 43.81 -7.98 6.83
C THR A 34 44.34 -6.54 6.96
N ILE A 35 43.61 -5.73 7.75
CA ILE A 35 44.01 -4.51 8.50
C ILE A 35 43.99 -3.16 7.76
N ALA A 36 43.08 -2.28 8.18
CA ALA A 36 43.41 -0.95 8.72
C ALA A 36 42.20 -0.33 9.46
N SER A 37 42.45 0.08 10.71
CA SER A 37 41.58 0.84 11.59
C SER A 37 41.31 2.25 11.04
N GLY A 38 40.04 2.66 11.01
CA GLY A 38 39.65 4.03 10.71
C GLY A 38 38.13 4.20 10.80
N LYS A 39 37.66 5.04 11.72
CA LYS A 39 36.25 5.42 11.86
C LYS A 39 35.75 6.05 10.55
N MET A 40 35.07 5.28 9.72
CA MET A 40 34.25 5.80 8.62
C MET A 40 32.80 5.90 9.09
N LYS A 41 32.28 7.14 9.12
CA LYS A 41 30.84 7.37 9.07
C LYS A 41 30.38 6.90 7.69
N GLY A 42 29.96 5.64 7.59
CA GLY A 42 29.41 5.08 6.36
C GLY A 42 28.06 5.70 6.06
N LEU A 43 28.01 6.55 5.04
CA LEU A 43 26.77 6.85 4.33
C LEU A 43 26.40 5.57 3.58
N VAL A 44 25.45 4.79 4.12
CA VAL A 44 24.92 3.62 3.41
C VAL A 44 24.07 4.14 2.26
N LEU A 45 24.71 4.33 1.11
CA LEU A 45 24.05 4.60 -0.16
C LEU A 45 23.38 3.30 -0.60
N SER A 46 22.08 3.17 -0.37
CA SER A 46 21.33 2.05 -0.92
C SER A 46 21.02 2.34 -2.38
N THR A 47 21.68 1.61 -3.28
CA THR A 47 20.99 1.12 -4.48
C THR A 47 19.80 0.32 -3.97
N VAL A 48 18.58 0.74 -4.31
CA VAL A 48 17.37 -0.05 -4.11
C VAL A 48 17.70 -1.50 -4.51
N LEU A 49 17.58 -2.43 -3.57
CA LEU A 49 17.65 -3.85 -3.91
C LEU A 49 16.52 -4.05 -4.93
N ALA A 50 16.88 -4.21 -6.19
CA ALA A 50 15.91 -4.49 -7.23
C ALA A 50 15.29 -5.85 -6.88
N LEU A 51 14.12 -5.82 -6.25
CA LEU A 51 13.20 -6.94 -6.24
C LEU A 51 12.74 -7.09 -7.68
N ALA A 52 13.53 -7.81 -8.48
CA ALA A 52 13.11 -8.26 -9.80
C ALA A 52 12.67 -9.72 -9.65
N PRO A 53 11.41 -10.00 -9.32
CA PRO A 53 10.84 -11.25 -9.76
C PRO A 53 10.78 -11.16 -11.30
N LEU A 54 11.43 -12.08 -12.00
CA LEU A 54 11.11 -12.38 -13.40
C LEU A 54 9.72 -13.03 -13.43
N ALA A 55 8.69 -12.25 -13.10
CA ALA A 55 7.37 -12.52 -13.63
C ALA A 55 7.47 -12.23 -15.13
N LEU A 56 6.93 -13.11 -15.98
CA LEU A 56 6.72 -12.80 -17.38
C LEU A 56 5.99 -11.45 -17.43
N ALA A 57 6.68 -10.39 -17.85
CA ALA A 57 6.11 -9.06 -17.87
C ALA A 57 4.87 -9.12 -18.75
N VAL A 58 3.70 -8.93 -18.16
CA VAL A 58 2.43 -9.01 -18.89
C VAL A 58 2.24 -7.79 -19.79
N TRP A 59 3.13 -6.80 -19.66
CA TRP A 59 3.30 -5.66 -20.56
C TRP A 59 4.70 -5.63 -21.20
N PRO A 60 4.92 -6.35 -22.33
CA PRO A 60 6.22 -6.49 -22.97
C PRO A 60 6.89 -5.17 -23.35
N GLU A 61 6.10 -4.18 -23.79
CA GLU A 61 6.60 -2.87 -24.22
C GLU A 61 7.31 -2.12 -23.09
N ALA A 62 6.91 -2.38 -21.84
CA ALA A 62 7.49 -1.74 -20.68
C ALA A 62 8.84 -2.38 -20.26
N GLU A 63 9.21 -3.55 -20.79
CA GLU A 63 10.42 -4.27 -20.37
C GLU A 63 11.69 -3.43 -20.55
N GLY A 64 12.45 -3.24 -19.46
CA GLY A 64 13.66 -2.40 -19.46
C GLY A 64 13.41 -0.91 -19.75
N LYS A 65 12.17 -0.44 -19.66
CA LYS A 65 11.74 0.94 -19.87
C LYS A 65 11.13 1.52 -18.60
N ASP A 66 10.98 2.84 -18.56
CA ASP A 66 10.25 3.51 -17.47
C ASP A 66 8.78 3.71 -17.86
N ILE A 67 7.93 3.83 -16.83
CA ILE A 67 6.52 4.16 -17.01
C ILE A 67 6.29 5.58 -16.50
N LYS A 68 5.76 6.42 -17.38
CA LYS A 68 5.24 7.75 -17.03
C LYS A 68 3.76 7.63 -16.73
N TYR A 69 3.37 8.05 -15.53
CA TYR A 69 1.97 8.11 -15.14
C TYR A 69 1.41 9.53 -15.32
N THR A 70 0.12 9.60 -15.64
CA THR A 70 -0.65 10.83 -15.67
C THR A 70 -2.06 10.54 -15.19
N SER A 71 -2.49 11.18 -14.11
CA SER A 71 -3.92 11.29 -13.80
C SER A 71 -4.59 12.13 -14.87
N VAL A 72 -5.57 11.54 -15.55
CA VAL A 72 -6.28 12.17 -16.65
C VAL A 72 -7.41 13.03 -16.06
N PRO A 73 -7.31 14.37 -16.12
CA PRO A 73 -8.22 15.24 -15.41
C PRO A 73 -9.61 15.32 -16.06
N GLY A 74 -10.58 15.82 -15.29
CA GLY A 74 -11.92 16.13 -15.77
C GLY A 74 -12.86 14.92 -15.78
N TYR A 75 -12.48 13.81 -15.16
CA TYR A 75 -13.36 12.67 -14.95
C TYR A 75 -13.86 12.62 -13.51
N PHE A 76 -13.02 13.01 -12.54
CA PHE A 76 -13.38 13.05 -11.13
C PHE A 76 -13.26 14.46 -10.57
N LEU A 77 -14.15 14.85 -9.65
CA LEU A 77 -14.09 16.14 -8.95
C LEU A 77 -12.73 16.34 -8.26
N GLN A 78 -12.13 15.26 -7.77
CA GLN A 78 -10.85 15.26 -7.06
C GLN A 78 -9.67 15.71 -7.94
N ASP A 79 -9.81 15.64 -9.27
CA ASP A 79 -8.82 16.18 -10.22
C ASP A 79 -8.80 17.73 -10.22
N ASP A 80 -9.92 18.35 -9.88
CA ASP A 80 -10.11 19.80 -9.94
C ASP A 80 -9.48 20.49 -8.72
N ASN A 81 -8.68 21.53 -8.97
CA ASN A 81 -8.04 22.31 -7.91
C ASN A 81 -9.01 23.08 -7.02
N SER A 82 -10.24 23.32 -7.49
CA SER A 82 -11.31 23.96 -6.74
C SER A 82 -12.05 23.01 -5.78
N THR A 83 -11.89 21.70 -5.92
CA THR A 83 -12.48 20.72 -5.00
C THR A 83 -11.71 20.69 -3.69
N ASP A 84 -12.39 21.02 -2.59
CA ASP A 84 -11.82 20.93 -1.25
C ASP A 84 -11.74 19.46 -0.81
N PRO A 85 -10.53 18.94 -0.52
CA PRO A 85 -10.40 17.59 0.04
C PRO A 85 -10.98 17.47 1.45
N THR A 86 -11.08 18.57 2.19
CA THR A 86 -11.55 18.60 3.57
C THR A 86 -13.05 18.31 3.61
N GLY A 87 -13.44 17.21 4.25
CA GLY A 87 -14.85 16.82 4.37
C GLY A 87 -15.47 16.26 3.08
N PHE A 88 -14.68 15.99 2.04
CA PHE A 88 -15.18 15.42 0.78
C PHE A 88 -15.82 14.04 1.01
N ASP A 89 -17.13 13.90 0.85
CA ASP A 89 -17.79 12.60 0.98
C ASP A 89 -18.00 11.95 -0.39
N TYR A 90 -17.14 10.99 -0.74
CA TYR A 90 -17.25 10.22 -1.98
C TYR A 90 -18.65 9.60 -2.16
N ALA A 91 -19.32 9.23 -1.06
CA ALA A 91 -20.63 8.62 -1.11
C ALA A 91 -21.72 9.60 -1.57
N ALA A 92 -21.59 10.87 -1.17
CA ALA A 92 -22.55 11.93 -1.48
C ALA A 92 -22.48 12.41 -2.94
N VAL A 93 -21.35 12.19 -3.63
CA VAL A 93 -21.09 12.76 -4.97
C VAL A 93 -20.75 11.72 -6.03
N ASN A 94 -21.23 10.47 -5.91
CA ASN A 94 -20.98 9.40 -6.88
C ASN A 94 -19.48 9.15 -7.13
N PHE A 95 -18.69 9.05 -6.06
CA PHE A 95 -17.23 9.05 -6.06
C PHE A 95 -16.56 10.28 -6.68
N GLY A 96 -17.34 11.32 -6.99
CA GLY A 96 -16.90 12.50 -7.73
C GLY A 96 -16.90 12.29 -9.24
N LEU A 97 -17.45 11.20 -9.77
CA LEU A 97 -17.55 11.01 -11.22
C LEU A 97 -18.40 12.14 -11.84
N ILE A 98 -17.78 12.96 -12.66
CA ILE A 98 -18.40 14.13 -13.29
C ILE A 98 -19.40 13.67 -14.34
N ASN A 99 -20.64 14.18 -14.27
CA ASN A 99 -21.63 13.97 -15.32
C ASN A 99 -21.19 14.70 -16.60
N ARG A 100 -20.80 13.94 -17.62
CA ARG A 100 -20.26 14.45 -18.88
C ARG A 100 -20.58 13.53 -20.04
N THR A 101 -20.46 14.05 -21.24
CA THR A 101 -20.51 13.27 -22.47
C THR A 101 -19.12 12.73 -22.85
N TYR A 102 -19.11 11.58 -23.50
CA TYR A 102 -17.93 10.95 -24.09
C TYR A 102 -18.07 10.84 -25.61
N PRO A 103 -16.95 10.80 -26.37
CA PRO A 103 -17.00 10.63 -27.82
C PRO A 103 -17.74 9.36 -28.29
N THR A 104 -17.81 8.33 -27.46
CA THR A 104 -18.50 7.07 -27.74
C THR A 104 -20.02 7.13 -27.56
N ASP A 105 -20.56 8.13 -26.86
CA ASP A 105 -21.96 8.14 -26.42
C ASP A 105 -22.95 8.10 -27.58
N LYS A 106 -22.64 8.77 -28.70
CA LYS A 106 -23.52 8.77 -29.89
C LYS A 106 -23.81 7.36 -30.43
N HIS A 107 -22.89 6.42 -30.24
CA HIS A 107 -23.04 5.04 -30.71
C HIS A 107 -23.44 4.09 -29.58
N PHE A 108 -22.89 4.29 -28.37
CA PHE A 108 -23.11 3.40 -27.22
C PHE A 108 -24.42 3.68 -26.48
N ASP A 109 -24.84 4.95 -26.41
CA ASP A 109 -26.04 5.40 -25.70
C ASP A 109 -26.79 6.47 -26.52
N PRO A 110 -27.25 6.15 -27.75
CA PRO A 110 -27.92 7.11 -28.62
C PRO A 110 -29.23 7.66 -28.02
N GLU A 111 -29.84 6.92 -27.10
CA GLU A 111 -31.10 7.26 -26.44
C GLU A 111 -30.89 7.96 -25.09
N GLY A 112 -29.65 8.06 -24.59
CA GLY A 112 -29.34 8.75 -23.34
C GLY A 112 -29.84 8.03 -22.07
N VAL A 113 -29.99 6.71 -22.12
CA VAL A 113 -30.57 5.89 -21.05
C VAL A 113 -29.52 5.23 -20.15
N LYS A 114 -28.24 5.23 -20.56
CA LYS A 114 -27.14 4.64 -19.77
C LYS A 114 -26.72 5.57 -18.65
N THR A 115 -26.29 4.97 -17.54
CA THR A 115 -25.76 5.74 -16.41
C THR A 115 -24.41 6.36 -16.77
N GLN A 116 -23.97 7.37 -15.99
CA GLN A 116 -22.65 7.97 -16.18
C GLN A 116 -21.52 6.92 -16.07
N TRP A 117 -21.65 5.95 -15.16
CA TRP A 117 -20.68 4.87 -14.99
C TRP A 117 -20.61 3.93 -16.19
N GLN A 118 -21.75 3.54 -16.77
CA GLN A 118 -21.76 2.70 -17.98
C GLN A 118 -21.10 3.39 -19.16
N ARG A 119 -21.40 4.69 -19.35
CA ARG A 119 -20.77 5.47 -20.42
C ARG A 119 -19.28 5.66 -20.19
N PHE A 120 -18.87 5.90 -18.93
CA PHE A 120 -17.46 6.01 -18.58
C PHE A 120 -16.72 4.70 -18.80
N ASP A 121 -17.29 3.56 -18.38
CA ASP A 121 -16.70 2.25 -18.59
C ASP A 121 -16.51 1.94 -20.07
N HIS A 122 -17.54 2.13 -20.89
CA HIS A 122 -17.42 1.95 -22.33
C HIS A 122 -16.35 2.87 -22.95
N TRP A 123 -16.23 4.11 -22.44
CA TRP A 123 -15.18 5.01 -22.87
C TRP A 123 -13.77 4.52 -22.51
N VAL A 124 -13.56 3.99 -21.29
CA VAL A 124 -12.28 3.40 -20.88
C VAL A 124 -11.96 2.16 -21.71
N GLN A 125 -12.95 1.30 -21.97
CA GLN A 125 -12.80 0.15 -22.86
C GLN A 125 -12.41 0.57 -24.28
N TYR A 126 -13.02 1.62 -24.83
CA TYR A 126 -12.65 2.19 -26.12
C TYR A 126 -11.20 2.69 -26.14
N LEU A 127 -10.71 3.29 -25.05
CA LEU A 127 -9.31 3.75 -24.97
C LEU A 127 -8.30 2.58 -24.89
N ASN A 128 -8.70 1.46 -24.29
CA ASN A 128 -7.88 0.26 -24.14
C ASN A 128 -8.03 -0.74 -25.30
N SER A 129 -8.88 -0.48 -26.30
CA SER A 129 -9.19 -1.41 -27.39
C SER A 129 -9.31 -0.73 -28.76
N GLY A 130 -9.35 -1.55 -29.81
CA GLY A 130 -9.52 -1.08 -31.19
C GLY A 130 -8.27 -0.53 -31.86
N CYS A 131 -8.42 -0.06 -33.10
CA CYS A 131 -7.30 0.26 -34.00
C CYS A 131 -6.46 1.49 -33.59
N ARG A 132 -6.87 2.23 -32.55
CA ARG A 132 -6.18 3.43 -32.03
C ARG A 132 -5.43 3.17 -30.73
N LYS A 133 -5.53 1.96 -30.18
CA LYS A 133 -4.76 1.54 -29.01
C LYS A 133 -3.27 1.59 -29.37
N SER A 134 -2.47 2.19 -28.49
CA SER A 134 -1.01 2.08 -28.55
C SER A 134 -0.59 0.99 -27.56
N ASP A 135 0.23 0.04 -28.00
CA ASP A 135 0.73 -1.02 -27.11
C ASP A 135 1.65 -0.45 -26.01
N SER A 136 2.20 0.76 -26.21
CA SER A 136 2.98 1.49 -25.21
C SER A 136 2.13 2.34 -24.26
N VAL A 137 0.80 2.24 -24.31
CA VAL A 137 -0.12 2.99 -23.45
C VAL A 137 -1.17 2.06 -22.84
N GLN A 138 -1.42 2.22 -21.54
CA GLN A 138 -2.53 1.57 -20.85
C GLN A 138 -3.31 2.60 -20.04
N TYR A 139 -4.63 2.44 -20.02
CA TYR A 139 -5.51 3.20 -19.14
C TYR A 139 -6.03 2.29 -18.03
N LYS A 140 -5.92 2.74 -16.79
CA LYS A 140 -6.46 2.02 -15.62
C LYS A 140 -7.20 2.95 -14.71
N LEU A 141 -8.09 2.39 -13.91
CA LEU A 141 -8.78 3.11 -12.86
C LEU A 141 -8.41 2.52 -11.51
N LEU A 142 -7.79 3.35 -10.67
CA LEU A 142 -7.36 2.97 -9.33
C LEU A 142 -8.32 3.55 -8.30
N PHE A 143 -9.02 2.70 -7.57
CA PHE A 143 -9.79 3.10 -6.40
C PHE A 143 -8.95 2.88 -5.14
N MET A 144 -8.37 3.97 -4.64
CA MET A 144 -7.52 3.95 -3.46
C MET A 144 -8.33 4.32 -2.22
N GLY A 145 -8.51 3.38 -1.31
CA GLY A 145 -9.19 3.57 -0.03
C GLY A 145 -8.22 3.68 1.12
N ARG A 146 -8.34 4.73 1.94
CA ARG A 146 -7.67 4.75 3.25
C ARG A 146 -8.40 3.78 4.17
N HIS A 147 -7.66 2.99 4.94
CA HIS A 147 -8.25 2.11 5.96
C HIS A 147 -9.22 2.87 6.88
N GLY A 148 -10.18 2.15 7.45
CA GLY A 148 -11.05 2.71 8.50
C GLY A 148 -10.24 3.08 9.74
N GLU A 149 -10.79 3.90 10.64
CA GLU A 149 -10.13 4.30 11.88
C GLU A 149 -9.56 3.09 12.63
N GLY A 150 -8.24 3.10 12.86
CA GLY A 150 -7.55 2.13 13.69
C GLY A 150 -7.30 2.65 15.10
N TRP A 151 -7.00 1.75 16.03
CA TRP A 151 -6.69 2.15 17.41
C TRP A 151 -5.54 3.16 17.53
N HIS A 152 -4.58 3.17 16.60
CA HIS A 152 -3.55 4.21 16.54
C HIS A 152 -4.10 5.60 16.19
N ASN A 153 -5.13 5.72 15.35
CA ASN A 153 -5.74 7.02 15.01
C ASN A 153 -6.51 7.59 16.20
N ALA A 154 -7.27 6.74 16.88
CA ALA A 154 -7.96 7.09 18.11
C ALA A 154 -6.96 7.50 19.21
N ALA A 155 -5.84 6.75 19.35
CA ALA A 155 -4.79 7.07 20.30
C ALA A 155 -4.06 8.39 19.96
N GLU A 156 -3.70 8.62 18.69
CA GLU A 156 -3.11 9.89 18.26
C GLU A 156 -4.05 11.06 18.57
N SER A 157 -5.35 10.90 18.33
CA SER A 157 -6.36 11.93 18.61
C SER A 157 -6.50 12.18 20.12
N PHE A 158 -6.40 11.13 20.95
CA PHE A 158 -6.45 11.24 22.40
C PHE A 158 -5.21 11.92 23.01
N TYR A 159 -4.01 11.50 22.58
CA TYR A 159 -2.74 12.04 23.11
C TYR A 159 -2.32 13.36 22.43
N GLY A 160 -2.84 13.65 21.25
CA GLY A 160 -2.41 14.73 20.37
C GLY A 160 -1.17 14.36 19.56
N THR A 161 -1.16 14.71 18.26
CA THR A 161 -0.06 14.41 17.31
C THR A 161 1.33 14.73 17.87
N PRO A 162 1.57 15.88 18.54
CA PRO A 162 2.90 16.18 19.03
C PRO A 162 3.37 15.18 20.13
N ALA A 163 2.53 14.83 21.10
CA ALA A 163 2.91 13.87 22.16
C ALA A 163 2.92 12.43 21.65
N TRP A 164 2.04 12.12 20.69
CA TRP A 164 2.00 10.85 19.98
C TRP A 164 3.35 10.57 19.31
N ASN A 165 3.82 11.48 18.45
CA ASN A 165 5.06 11.34 17.70
C ASN A 165 6.29 11.25 18.61
N CYS A 166 6.24 11.88 19.79
CA CYS A 166 7.39 11.94 20.69
C CYS A 166 7.55 10.76 21.63
N TYR A 167 6.51 9.96 21.89
CA TYR A 167 6.61 8.89 22.89
C TYR A 167 5.61 7.76 22.67
N TRP A 168 4.32 8.09 22.53
CA TRP A 168 3.26 7.08 22.56
C TRP A 168 3.27 6.16 21.35
N ALA A 169 3.63 6.70 20.17
CA ALA A 169 3.64 5.94 18.93
C ALA A 169 4.70 4.82 18.91
N GLU A 170 5.75 4.90 19.73
CA GLU A 170 6.78 3.85 19.86
C GLU A 170 6.38 2.70 20.78
N GLN A 171 5.31 2.88 21.56
CA GLN A 171 4.79 1.83 22.44
C GLN A 171 3.89 0.89 21.64
N ASP A 172 3.68 -0.33 22.12
CA ASP A 172 2.75 -1.26 21.46
C ASP A 172 1.28 -0.93 21.76
N GLY A 173 1.02 -0.18 22.83
CA GLY A 173 -0.31 0.10 23.34
C GLY A 173 -0.28 0.56 24.80
N ASN A 174 -1.45 0.52 25.42
CA ASN A 174 -1.64 0.72 26.85
C ASN A 174 -2.55 -0.40 27.42
N ALA A 175 -3.06 -0.22 28.65
CA ALA A 175 -3.93 -1.20 29.29
C ALA A 175 -5.29 -1.41 28.59
N THR A 176 -5.71 -0.50 27.71
CA THR A 176 -7.04 -0.49 27.08
C THR A 176 -7.03 -0.74 25.58
N ALA A 177 -5.93 -0.40 24.89
CA ALA A 177 -5.85 -0.48 23.44
C ALA A 177 -4.43 -0.83 22.97
N ARG A 178 -4.35 -1.54 21.84
CA ARG A 178 -3.10 -1.86 21.15
C ARG A 178 -3.00 -1.03 19.87
N TRP A 179 -1.88 -0.35 19.66
CA TRP A 179 -1.61 0.44 18.46
C TRP A 179 -0.33 0.06 17.70
N ALA A 180 0.42 -0.94 18.16
CA ALA A 180 1.24 -1.76 17.26
C ALA A 180 0.32 -2.50 16.28
N ASP A 181 0.70 -2.63 15.01
CA ASP A 181 -0.11 -3.16 13.88
C ASP A 181 -1.63 -3.21 14.19
N PRO A 182 -2.28 -2.04 14.34
CA PRO A 182 -3.55 -1.93 15.03
C PRO A 182 -4.68 -2.56 14.24
N LEU A 183 -5.63 -3.15 14.96
CA LEU A 183 -6.96 -3.45 14.45
C LEU A 183 -7.77 -2.16 14.26
N LEU A 184 -8.88 -2.29 13.54
CA LEU A 184 -9.90 -1.24 13.43
C LEU A 184 -10.59 -1.00 14.78
N THR A 185 -10.99 0.25 15.02
CA THR A 185 -11.97 0.58 16.06
C THR A 185 -13.38 0.20 15.58
N PRO A 186 -14.40 0.17 16.46
CA PRO A 186 -15.79 0.05 16.02
C PRO A 186 -16.21 1.15 15.03
N ALA A 187 -15.69 2.38 15.19
CA ALA A 187 -15.95 3.46 14.24
C ALA A 187 -15.32 3.16 12.87
N GLY A 188 -14.07 2.69 12.84
CA GLY A 188 -13.39 2.29 11.60
C GLY A 188 -14.06 1.12 10.88
N ALA A 189 -14.63 0.16 11.62
CA ALA A 189 -15.45 -0.89 11.03
C ALA A 189 -16.73 -0.31 10.38
N ASN A 190 -17.39 0.65 11.03
CA ASN A 190 -18.57 1.32 10.47
C ASN A 190 -18.24 2.13 9.20
N GLU A 191 -17.06 2.74 9.12
CA GLU A 191 -16.58 3.40 7.90
C GLU A 191 -16.44 2.40 6.74
N ALA A 192 -15.93 1.19 7.01
CA ALA A 192 -15.84 0.12 6.00
C ALA A 192 -17.23 -0.43 5.61
N TYR A 193 -18.17 -0.56 6.56
CA TYR A 193 -19.55 -0.92 6.26
C TYR A 193 -20.28 0.14 5.42
N LYS A 194 -19.99 1.44 5.64
CA LYS A 194 -20.48 2.52 4.78
C LYS A 194 -19.98 2.31 3.34
N ALA A 195 -18.69 2.01 3.16
CA ALA A 195 -18.13 1.73 1.85
C ALA A 195 -18.79 0.50 1.19
N ASN A 196 -18.97 -0.60 1.94
CA ASN A 196 -19.65 -1.80 1.47
C ASN A 196 -21.07 -1.51 0.95
N ALA A 197 -21.89 -0.86 1.77
CA ALA A 197 -23.26 -0.50 1.41
C ALA A 197 -23.28 0.40 0.17
N TYR A 198 -22.32 1.33 0.08
CA TYR A 198 -22.21 2.23 -1.05
C TYR A 198 -21.83 1.51 -2.35
N PHE A 199 -20.83 0.63 -2.33
CA PHE A 199 -20.46 -0.16 -3.51
C PHE A 199 -21.61 -1.06 -3.98
N LYS A 200 -22.30 -1.75 -3.05
CA LYS A 200 -23.49 -2.55 -3.38
C LYS A 200 -24.54 -1.72 -4.12
N ASP A 201 -24.82 -0.51 -3.63
CA ASP A 201 -25.73 0.41 -4.30
C ASP A 201 -25.20 0.86 -5.68
N ARG A 202 -23.92 1.25 -5.80
CA ARG A 202 -23.35 1.69 -7.09
C ARG A 202 -23.36 0.57 -8.15
N TYR A 203 -23.09 -0.67 -7.76
CA TYR A 203 -23.22 -1.82 -8.66
C TYR A 203 -24.68 -2.03 -9.06
N ALA A 204 -25.62 -1.99 -8.11
CA ALA A 204 -27.03 -2.23 -8.38
C ALA A 204 -27.71 -1.14 -9.22
N THR A 205 -27.49 0.13 -8.88
CA THR A 205 -28.25 1.27 -9.40
C THR A 205 -27.50 2.02 -10.49
N GLN A 206 -26.19 2.20 -10.31
CA GLN A 206 -25.37 2.95 -11.26
C GLN A 206 -24.67 2.05 -12.28
N LYS A 207 -24.73 0.72 -12.12
CA LYS A 207 -24.04 -0.24 -12.99
C LYS A 207 -22.54 0.09 -13.11
N MET A 208 -21.94 0.48 -11.99
CA MET A 208 -20.49 0.64 -11.89
C MET A 208 -19.81 -0.70 -12.21
N PRO A 209 -18.70 -0.73 -12.95
CA PRO A 209 -17.95 -1.97 -13.17
C PRO A 209 -17.43 -2.55 -11.86
N TYR A 210 -17.46 -3.88 -11.74
CA TYR A 210 -16.80 -4.58 -10.64
C TYR A 210 -15.29 -4.40 -10.71
N PHE A 211 -14.63 -4.48 -9.57
CA PHE A 211 -13.18 -4.54 -9.57
C PHE A 211 -12.71 -5.89 -10.08
N GLU A 212 -11.63 -5.85 -10.85
CA GLU A 212 -11.04 -7.01 -11.47
C GLU A 212 -9.84 -7.53 -10.68
N SER A 213 -9.18 -6.64 -9.93
CA SER A 213 -8.11 -6.96 -8.99
C SER A 213 -8.25 -6.16 -7.71
N TYR A 214 -7.86 -6.76 -6.60
CA TYR A 214 -7.86 -6.15 -5.28
C TYR A 214 -6.46 -6.21 -4.70
N TYR A 215 -5.98 -5.08 -4.19
CA TYR A 215 -4.70 -4.97 -3.50
C TYR A 215 -4.90 -4.42 -2.11
N THR A 216 -4.07 -4.86 -1.18
CA THR A 216 -4.09 -4.34 0.18
C THR A 216 -2.68 -4.19 0.74
N SER A 217 -2.51 -3.15 1.56
CA SER A 217 -1.37 -3.07 2.46
C SER A 217 -1.35 -4.28 3.40
N PRO A 218 -0.17 -4.77 3.78
CA PRO A 218 -0.07 -5.89 4.71
C PRO A 218 -0.33 -5.50 6.18
N LEU A 219 -0.46 -4.21 6.50
CA LEU A 219 -0.85 -3.79 7.85
C LEU A 219 -2.30 -4.16 8.11
N ILE A 220 -2.56 -4.83 9.24
CA ILE A 220 -3.76 -5.67 9.43
C ILE A 220 -5.09 -4.90 9.25
N ARG A 221 -5.12 -3.62 9.64
CA ARG A 221 -6.25 -2.70 9.45
C ARG A 221 -6.72 -2.55 8.00
N CYS A 222 -5.80 -2.60 7.03
CA CYS A 222 -6.13 -2.54 5.62
C CYS A 222 -6.80 -3.85 5.16
N GLY A 223 -6.30 -5.00 5.63
CA GLY A 223 -6.93 -6.30 5.37
C GLY A 223 -8.36 -6.36 5.89
N TYR A 224 -8.60 -5.92 7.14
CA TYR A 224 -9.96 -5.86 7.69
C TYR A 224 -10.85 -4.88 6.95
N THR A 225 -10.34 -3.69 6.58
CA THR A 225 -11.10 -2.71 5.82
C THR A 225 -11.52 -3.29 4.46
N ALA A 226 -10.59 -3.90 3.72
CA ALA A 226 -10.87 -4.53 2.43
C ALA A 226 -11.90 -5.67 2.57
N ASN A 227 -11.71 -6.54 3.56
CA ASN A 227 -12.60 -7.68 3.80
C ASN A 227 -14.02 -7.25 4.16
N ILE A 228 -14.19 -6.25 5.04
CA ILE A 228 -15.51 -5.69 5.36
C ILE A 228 -16.12 -4.98 4.14
N THR A 229 -15.31 -4.25 3.37
CA THR A 229 -15.80 -3.47 2.23
C THR A 229 -16.30 -4.37 1.09
N PHE A 230 -15.63 -5.49 0.81
CA PHE A 230 -15.88 -6.25 -0.41
C PHE A 230 -16.24 -7.73 -0.20
N GLY A 231 -15.90 -8.32 0.96
CA GLY A 231 -15.91 -9.77 1.16
C GLY A 231 -17.28 -10.44 1.11
N ASP A 232 -18.37 -9.67 1.20
CA ASP A 232 -19.75 -10.17 1.10
C ASP A 232 -20.53 -9.61 -0.10
N ILE A 233 -19.86 -8.88 -0.99
CA ILE A 233 -20.47 -8.40 -2.23
C ILE A 233 -20.62 -9.59 -3.16
N ALA A 234 -21.85 -9.87 -3.59
CA ALA A 234 -22.10 -10.88 -4.61
C ALA A 234 -21.54 -10.40 -5.95
N ILE A 235 -20.48 -11.04 -6.42
CA ILE A 235 -19.89 -10.81 -7.74
C ILE A 235 -20.34 -11.98 -8.63
N PRO A 236 -20.65 -11.75 -9.93
CA PRO A 236 -20.86 -12.85 -10.87
C PRO A 236 -19.67 -13.83 -10.79
N ALA A 237 -19.98 -15.11 -10.52
CA ALA A 237 -18.99 -16.13 -10.17
C ALA A 237 -17.90 -16.34 -11.22
N ASP A 238 -18.19 -15.93 -12.46
CA ASP A 238 -17.37 -16.18 -13.64
C ASP A 238 -16.48 -14.98 -14.00
N GLU A 239 -16.65 -13.84 -13.32
CA GLU A 239 -16.04 -12.59 -13.76
C GLU A 239 -14.83 -12.24 -12.90
N HIS A 240 -14.95 -11.98 -11.58
CA HIS A 240 -13.82 -11.50 -10.77
C HIS A 240 -13.96 -11.83 -9.27
N PRO A 241 -13.46 -12.96 -8.75
CA PRO A 241 -13.58 -13.29 -7.33
C PRO A 241 -12.80 -12.29 -6.46
N PHE A 242 -13.33 -11.98 -5.27
CA PHE A 242 -12.63 -11.17 -4.26
C PHE A 242 -11.46 -11.95 -3.66
N ILE A 243 -10.28 -11.81 -4.28
CA ILE A 243 -9.02 -12.41 -3.86
C ILE A 243 -7.97 -11.28 -3.79
N PRO A 244 -7.85 -10.57 -2.66
CA PRO A 244 -6.86 -9.51 -2.51
C PRO A 244 -5.43 -10.04 -2.51
N VAL A 245 -4.54 -9.32 -3.20
CA VAL A 245 -3.10 -9.52 -3.13
C VAL A 245 -2.49 -8.56 -2.12
N VAL A 246 -1.82 -9.11 -1.12
CA VAL A 246 -1.09 -8.39 -0.07
C VAL A 246 0.28 -7.97 -0.62
N LYS A 247 0.56 -6.66 -0.65
CA LYS A 247 1.83 -6.10 -1.18
C LYS A 247 2.49 -5.12 -0.22
N GLU A 248 3.77 -5.35 0.12
CA GLU A 248 4.61 -4.52 1.00
C GLU A 248 4.70 -3.08 0.50
N GLY A 249 4.64 -2.88 -0.82
CA GLY A 249 4.70 -1.55 -1.43
C GLY A 249 3.57 -0.60 -1.03
N PHE A 250 2.40 -1.10 -0.60
CA PHE A 250 1.23 -0.29 -0.23
C PHE A 250 1.15 0.08 1.26
N ARG A 251 2.27 0.02 1.99
CA ARG A 251 2.34 0.36 3.42
C ARG A 251 2.40 1.85 3.67
N GLU A 252 1.91 2.26 4.84
CA GLU A 252 2.16 3.62 5.34
C GLU A 252 3.67 3.91 5.37
N GLY A 253 4.03 5.18 5.30
CA GLY A 253 5.40 5.63 5.50
C GLY A 253 5.98 5.01 6.78
N MET A 254 7.13 4.36 6.67
CA MET A 254 7.66 3.56 7.76
C MET A 254 8.48 4.41 8.72
N THR A 255 7.85 4.93 9.76
CA THR A 255 8.54 5.61 10.86
C THR A 255 8.83 4.63 12.00
N VAL A 256 9.48 5.11 13.07
CA VAL A 256 9.68 4.35 14.32
C VAL A 256 8.38 3.99 15.05
N HIS A 257 7.23 4.44 14.57
CA HIS A 257 5.93 4.15 15.17
C HIS A 257 5.58 2.67 15.00
N THR A 258 5.13 2.01 16.07
CA THR A 258 4.78 0.58 16.07
C THR A 258 3.56 0.28 15.20
N CYS A 259 2.73 1.30 14.88
CA CYS A 259 1.64 1.16 13.93
C CYS A 259 2.12 0.97 12.48
N ASN A 260 3.40 1.22 12.20
CA ASN A 260 4.06 0.94 10.93
C ASN A 260 4.74 -0.44 10.90
N TRP A 261 4.85 -1.15 12.03
CA TRP A 261 5.31 -2.53 12.10
C TRP A 261 4.19 -3.48 11.66
N ARG A 262 4.53 -4.51 10.87
CA ARG A 262 3.60 -5.50 10.33
C ARG A 262 3.67 -6.82 11.09
N SER A 263 2.50 -7.40 11.35
CA SER A 263 2.37 -8.78 11.82
C SER A 263 3.01 -9.78 10.84
N ASN A 264 3.43 -10.95 11.32
CA ASN A 264 4.05 -11.94 10.44
C ASN A 264 3.07 -12.46 9.36
N LYS A 265 3.61 -13.02 8.29
CA LYS A 265 2.83 -13.55 7.16
C LYS A 265 1.86 -14.63 7.61
N THR A 266 2.28 -15.52 8.52
CA THR A 266 1.42 -16.57 9.09
C THR A 266 0.16 -15.99 9.73
N TYR A 267 0.29 -14.93 10.51
CA TYR A 267 -0.83 -14.26 11.16
C TYR A 267 -1.79 -13.65 10.14
N ILE A 268 -1.26 -12.92 9.15
CA ILE A 268 -2.07 -12.32 8.08
C ILE A 268 -2.82 -13.42 7.30
N ALA A 269 -2.15 -14.50 6.92
CA ALA A 269 -2.73 -15.62 6.19
C ALA A 269 -3.82 -16.34 7.00
N SER A 270 -3.61 -16.52 8.30
CA SER A 270 -4.62 -17.12 9.18
C SER A 270 -5.83 -16.22 9.40
N THR A 271 -5.62 -14.89 9.36
CA THR A 271 -6.69 -13.90 9.53
C THR A 271 -7.51 -13.75 8.25
N PHE A 272 -6.87 -13.82 7.08
CA PHE A 272 -7.51 -13.70 5.76
C PHE A 272 -7.13 -14.87 4.86
N PRO A 273 -7.75 -16.05 5.03
CA PRO A 273 -7.34 -17.28 4.34
C PRO A 273 -7.48 -17.25 2.81
N THR A 274 -8.30 -16.35 2.28
CA THR A 274 -8.51 -16.17 0.83
C THR A 274 -7.56 -15.15 0.21
N PHE A 275 -6.75 -14.45 1.01
CA PHE A 275 -5.84 -13.44 0.48
C PHE A 275 -4.57 -14.09 -0.04
N GLU A 276 -4.07 -13.56 -1.14
CA GLU A 276 -2.79 -13.96 -1.72
C GLU A 276 -1.68 -13.00 -1.28
N PHE A 277 -0.43 -13.44 -1.41
CA PHE A 277 0.75 -12.62 -1.12
C PHE A 277 1.58 -12.46 -2.38
N GLU A 278 2.20 -11.31 -2.55
CA GLU A 278 3.13 -11.12 -3.66
C GLU A 278 4.31 -12.11 -3.62
N PRO A 279 4.91 -12.41 -4.79
CA PRO A 279 6.08 -13.29 -4.85
C PRO A 279 7.20 -12.82 -3.92
N GLY A 280 7.75 -13.75 -3.13
CA GLY A 280 8.85 -13.45 -2.21
C GLY A 280 8.45 -12.77 -0.89
N PHE A 281 7.16 -12.61 -0.59
CA PHE A 281 6.69 -11.99 0.65
C PHE A 281 7.26 -12.69 1.90
N ALA A 282 8.02 -11.93 2.69
CA ALA A 282 8.77 -12.41 3.85
C ALA A 282 7.86 -12.77 5.05
N GLU A 283 8.27 -13.78 5.83
CA GLU A 283 7.52 -14.19 7.03
C GLU A 283 7.45 -13.05 8.05
N HIS A 284 8.61 -12.51 8.44
CA HIS A 284 8.71 -11.40 9.38
C HIS A 284 8.89 -10.07 8.64
N ASP A 285 8.52 -8.98 9.30
CA ASP A 285 8.76 -7.63 8.80
C ASP A 285 10.27 -7.31 8.77
N GLN A 286 10.80 -7.13 7.56
CA GLN A 286 12.21 -6.79 7.33
C GLN A 286 12.42 -5.31 7.00
N LEU A 287 11.33 -4.55 6.82
CA LEU A 287 11.36 -3.19 6.32
C LEU A 287 11.26 -2.17 7.47
N TRP A 288 10.40 -2.44 8.45
CA TRP A 288 10.24 -1.56 9.60
C TRP A 288 11.46 -1.59 10.54
N ARG A 289 11.90 -0.42 10.98
CA ARG A 289 13.05 -0.26 11.88
C ARG A 289 12.63 0.54 13.11
N ARG A 290 13.04 0.06 14.29
CA ARG A 290 12.65 0.69 15.57
C ARG A 290 13.32 2.06 15.80
N ASN A 291 14.44 2.35 15.14
CA ASN A 291 15.28 3.52 15.42
C ASN A 291 15.52 4.44 14.21
N GLU A 292 14.98 4.09 13.04
CA GLU A 292 15.15 4.85 11.81
C GLU A 292 13.80 4.94 11.09
N SER A 293 13.55 6.08 10.44
CA SER A 293 12.38 6.30 9.61
C SER A 293 12.76 6.26 8.13
N GLU A 294 11.88 5.72 7.30
CA GLU A 294 11.92 5.85 5.85
C GLU A 294 11.86 7.34 5.47
N THR A 295 12.77 7.78 4.61
CA THR A 295 12.77 9.17 4.15
C THR A 295 11.61 9.42 3.18
N SER A 296 11.20 10.68 3.05
CA SER A 296 10.16 11.08 2.09
C SER A 296 10.48 10.64 0.65
N ASP A 297 11.75 10.73 0.23
CA ASP A 297 12.20 10.34 -1.11
C ASP A 297 12.20 8.82 -1.29
N ALA A 298 12.57 8.07 -0.24
CA ALA A 298 12.49 6.62 -0.25
C ALA A 298 11.05 6.12 -0.38
N GLN A 299 10.11 6.76 0.34
CA GLN A 299 8.69 6.45 0.19
C GLN A 299 8.18 6.81 -1.21
N ASP A 300 8.59 7.96 -1.79
CA ASP A 300 8.24 8.33 -3.18
C ASP A 300 8.69 7.23 -4.16
N ALA A 301 9.92 6.75 -4.01
CA ALA A 301 10.47 5.69 -4.86
C ALA A 301 9.75 4.34 -4.66
N ARG A 302 9.45 3.95 -3.41
CA ARG A 302 8.68 2.73 -3.12
C ARG A 302 7.25 2.80 -3.69
N SER A 303 6.60 3.95 -3.56
CA SER A 303 5.25 4.20 -4.10
C SER A 303 5.24 4.08 -5.62
N LYS A 304 6.26 4.64 -6.30
CA LYS A 304 6.43 4.48 -7.74
C LYS A 304 6.72 3.03 -8.14
N ALA A 305 7.56 2.33 -7.37
CA ALA A 305 7.91 0.94 -7.64
C ALA A 305 6.70 -0.01 -7.54
N VAL A 306 5.81 0.18 -6.56
CA VAL A 306 4.60 -0.66 -6.46
C VAL A 306 3.59 -0.36 -7.57
N LEU A 307 3.50 0.89 -8.04
CA LEU A 307 2.71 1.21 -9.24
C LEU A 307 3.32 0.53 -10.48
N ASP A 308 4.65 0.58 -10.64
CA ASP A 308 5.33 -0.07 -11.76
C ASP A 308 5.08 -1.59 -11.76
N ASP A 309 5.17 -2.24 -10.60
CA ASP A 309 4.85 -3.66 -10.46
C ASP A 309 3.41 -3.97 -10.88
N VAL A 310 2.43 -3.21 -10.37
CA VAL A 310 1.00 -3.40 -10.71
C VAL A 310 0.75 -3.16 -12.20
N PHE A 311 1.29 -2.11 -12.80
CA PHE A 311 1.04 -1.84 -14.23
C PHE A 311 1.77 -2.81 -15.17
N ARG A 312 2.88 -3.42 -14.74
CA ARG A 312 3.59 -4.45 -15.53
C ARG A 312 2.97 -5.83 -15.40
N GLY A 313 2.50 -6.18 -14.20
CA GLY A 313 2.06 -7.52 -13.85
C GLY A 313 0.56 -7.76 -14.00
N ASP A 314 -0.24 -6.70 -13.87
CA ASP A 314 -1.70 -6.80 -13.92
C ASP A 314 -2.22 -6.29 -15.26
N VAL A 315 -3.03 -7.06 -15.98
CA VAL A 315 -3.67 -6.61 -17.24
C VAL A 315 -5.03 -5.96 -17.03
N LYS A 316 -5.54 -6.00 -15.80
CA LYS A 316 -6.87 -5.52 -15.47
C LYS A 316 -6.93 -3.99 -15.44
N THR A 317 -8.13 -3.47 -15.67
CA THR A 317 -8.43 -2.04 -15.80
C THR A 317 -8.95 -1.46 -14.47
N TRP A 318 -9.86 -2.16 -13.79
CA TRP A 318 -10.54 -1.67 -12.60
C TRP A 318 -9.92 -2.26 -11.33
N LEU A 319 -9.10 -1.47 -10.63
CA LEU A 319 -8.30 -1.94 -9.50
C LEU A 319 -8.74 -1.29 -8.19
N SER A 320 -8.89 -2.07 -7.14
CA SER A 320 -9.04 -1.58 -5.77
C SER A 320 -7.72 -1.67 -5.02
N ILE A 321 -7.35 -0.62 -4.28
CA ILE A 321 -6.17 -0.58 -3.42
C ILE A 321 -6.59 -0.08 -2.03
N THR A 322 -6.46 -0.91 -1.01
CA THR A 322 -6.69 -0.49 0.39
C THR A 322 -5.36 -0.19 1.08
N SER A 323 -5.15 1.06 1.47
CA SER A 323 -3.86 1.58 1.96
C SER A 323 -4.06 2.66 3.03
N HIS A 324 -3.13 3.62 3.14
CA HIS A 324 -2.99 4.58 4.22
C HIS A 324 -2.91 6.01 3.69
N SER A 325 -3.09 7.02 4.56
CA SER A 325 -3.10 8.42 4.10
C SER A 325 -1.77 8.87 3.51
N GLY A 326 -0.63 8.54 4.13
CA GLY A 326 0.68 8.98 3.64
C GLY A 326 1.03 8.26 2.35
N GLU A 327 0.82 6.95 2.30
CA GLU A 327 1.05 6.15 1.09
C GLU A 327 0.17 6.61 -0.09
N ILE A 328 -1.14 6.81 0.09
CA ILE A 328 -1.99 7.30 -1.01
C ILE A 328 -1.55 8.70 -1.46
N THR A 329 -1.09 9.56 -0.56
CA THR A 329 -0.53 10.87 -0.94
C THR A 329 0.68 10.72 -1.89
N LYS A 330 1.52 9.71 -1.65
CA LYS A 330 2.72 9.42 -2.43
C LYS A 330 2.40 8.74 -3.76
N LEU A 331 1.42 7.84 -3.77
CA LEU A 331 0.83 7.28 -4.99
C LEU A 331 0.25 8.39 -5.87
N LEU A 332 -0.55 9.31 -5.32
CA LEU A 332 -1.10 10.46 -6.06
C LEU A 332 0.01 11.33 -6.68
N LYS A 333 1.08 11.59 -5.93
CA LYS A 333 2.26 12.30 -6.45
C LYS A 333 2.90 11.56 -7.62
N ALA A 334 3.12 10.24 -7.49
CA ALA A 334 3.70 9.40 -8.56
C ALA A 334 2.80 9.33 -9.81
N LEU A 335 1.48 9.41 -9.61
CA LEU A 335 0.47 9.46 -10.68
C LEU A 335 0.35 10.86 -11.33
N ASN A 336 1.10 11.85 -10.86
CA ASN A 336 0.98 13.26 -11.27
C ASN A 336 -0.46 13.81 -11.05
N HIS A 337 -1.10 13.38 -9.96
CA HIS A 337 -2.34 13.95 -9.46
C HIS A 337 -2.03 15.06 -8.44
N ARG A 338 -2.95 16.01 -8.22
CA ARG A 338 -2.83 17.01 -7.14
C ARG A 338 -2.80 16.34 -5.76
N ALA A 339 -2.33 17.04 -4.74
CA ALA A 339 -2.50 16.58 -3.38
C ALA A 339 -4.00 16.51 -3.01
N PHE A 340 -4.44 15.36 -2.50
CA PHE A 340 -5.80 15.14 -2.04
C PHE A 340 -5.77 14.23 -0.81
N ARG A 341 -5.81 14.83 0.39
CA ARG A 341 -5.65 14.09 1.65
C ARG A 341 -6.94 13.35 1.99
N LEU A 342 -6.82 12.05 2.30
CA LEU A 342 -7.96 11.22 2.70
C LEU A 342 -8.13 11.14 4.23
N SER A 343 -9.36 11.33 4.70
CA SER A 343 -9.82 10.91 6.04
C SER A 343 -9.95 9.38 6.14
N THR A 344 -10.04 8.84 7.35
CA THR A 344 -10.26 7.40 7.55
C THR A 344 -11.51 6.93 6.81
N GLY A 345 -11.42 5.78 6.16
CA GLY A 345 -12.51 5.22 5.35
C GLY A 345 -12.89 5.97 4.07
N GLN A 346 -12.22 7.08 3.71
CA GLN A 346 -12.42 7.72 2.41
C GLN A 346 -11.78 6.93 1.27
N ILE A 347 -12.36 7.09 0.08
CA ILE A 347 -11.93 6.44 -1.15
C ILE A 347 -11.79 7.49 -2.26
N ILE A 348 -10.70 7.42 -3.02
CA ILE A 348 -10.45 8.25 -4.20
C ILE A 348 -10.27 7.35 -5.45
N PRO A 349 -11.13 7.51 -6.47
CA PRO A 349 -10.84 6.97 -7.80
C PRO A 349 -9.89 7.90 -8.55
N VAL A 350 -8.95 7.31 -9.31
CA VAL A 350 -8.02 8.04 -10.17
C VAL A 350 -7.97 7.37 -11.53
N PHE A 351 -8.26 8.13 -12.58
CA PHE A 351 -8.16 7.66 -13.96
C PHE A 351 -6.75 7.88 -14.47
N VAL A 352 -6.01 6.80 -14.68
CA VAL A 352 -4.57 6.84 -14.93
C VAL A 352 -4.29 6.45 -16.37
N LYS A 353 -3.52 7.29 -17.06
CA LYS A 353 -2.80 6.94 -18.28
C LYS A 353 -1.37 6.57 -17.90
N ALA A 354 -0.95 5.36 -18.24
CA ALA A 354 0.43 4.89 -18.13
C ALA A 354 1.04 4.83 -19.54
N GLU A 355 2.22 5.42 -19.69
CA GLU A 355 2.94 5.48 -20.97
C GLU A 355 4.34 4.93 -20.79
N VAL A 356 4.74 3.99 -21.64
CA VAL A 356 6.13 3.54 -21.71
C VAL A 356 6.99 4.67 -22.27
N VAL A 357 8.04 5.01 -21.54
CA VAL A 357 9.00 6.05 -21.91
C VAL A 357 10.43 5.52 -21.83
N THR A 358 11.36 6.26 -22.44
CA THR A 358 12.78 5.96 -22.26
C THR A 358 13.17 6.00 -20.78
N PRO A 359 14.03 5.09 -20.31
CA PRO A 359 14.50 5.10 -18.92
C PRO A 359 15.00 6.49 -18.49
N VAL A 360 14.56 6.92 -17.32
CA VAL A 360 14.96 8.16 -16.67
C VAL A 360 15.95 7.78 -15.57
N PRO A 361 17.06 8.54 -15.40
CA PRO A 361 17.97 8.32 -14.28
C PRO A 361 17.21 8.39 -12.95
N GLN A 362 17.35 7.34 -12.13
CA GLN A 362 16.75 7.30 -10.81
C GLN A 362 17.54 8.20 -9.86
N PRO A 363 16.88 9.07 -9.08
CA PRO A 363 17.56 9.88 -8.09
C PRO A 363 18.16 9.00 -7.00
N THR A 364 19.33 9.38 -6.49
CA THR A 364 19.91 8.75 -5.31
C THR A 364 19.47 9.49 -4.06
N PHE A 365 18.94 8.76 -3.08
CA PHE A 365 18.47 9.30 -1.79
C PHE A 365 18.89 8.37 -0.65
N ALA A 366 18.92 8.92 0.57
CA ALA A 366 19.05 8.08 1.75
C ALA A 366 17.75 7.31 1.96
N ALA A 367 17.82 5.99 2.15
CA ALA A 367 16.64 5.18 2.37
C ALA A 367 15.99 5.47 3.74
N HIS A 368 16.82 5.76 4.74
CA HIS A 368 16.38 5.98 6.11
C HIS A 368 17.09 7.18 6.74
N GLU A 369 16.45 7.77 7.74
CA GLU A 369 16.97 8.84 8.56
C GLU A 369 16.67 8.59 10.05
N PRO A 370 17.53 9.07 10.98
CA PRO A 370 17.24 8.99 12.40
C PRO A 370 15.93 9.72 12.77
N TYR A 371 15.19 9.17 13.71
CA TYR A 371 13.97 9.80 14.24
C TYR A 371 14.13 10.10 15.74
N SER A 372 13.82 11.33 16.13
CA SER A 372 14.01 11.80 17.51
C SER A 372 12.74 11.62 18.34
N THR A 373 12.86 10.92 19.47
CA THR A 373 11.78 10.70 20.43
C THR A 373 12.23 10.93 21.86
N CYS A 374 11.31 10.82 22.81
CA CYS A 374 11.53 10.92 24.25
C CYS A 374 11.49 9.54 24.91
N THR A 375 12.23 9.36 26.00
CA THR A 375 12.19 8.13 26.82
C THR A 375 11.05 8.10 27.83
N SER A 376 10.30 9.20 27.96
CA SER A 376 9.12 9.36 28.81
C SER A 376 8.11 10.27 28.10
N PRO A 377 6.84 10.31 28.55
CA PRO A 377 5.87 11.27 28.02
C PRO A 377 6.46 12.69 28.01
N PRO A 378 6.33 13.44 26.90
CA PRO A 378 6.94 14.76 26.78
C PRO A 378 6.24 15.78 27.71
N VAL A 379 6.99 16.78 28.18
CA VAL A 379 6.44 17.88 29.00
C VAL A 379 5.48 18.74 28.17
N THR A 380 5.89 19.00 26.94
CA THR A 380 5.08 19.60 25.88
C THR A 380 5.63 19.16 24.53
N SER A 381 4.91 19.42 23.45
CA SER A 381 5.37 19.12 22.11
C SER A 381 4.78 20.14 21.16
N ILE A 382 5.63 20.73 20.32
CA ILE A 382 5.28 21.90 19.51
C ILE A 382 5.39 21.51 18.04
N ALA A 383 4.31 21.72 17.29
CA ALA A 383 4.28 21.46 15.85
C ALA A 383 5.42 22.23 15.15
N GLY A 384 6.26 21.51 14.40
CA GLY A 384 7.40 22.09 13.68
C GLY A 384 8.66 22.38 14.51
N GLN A 385 8.62 22.26 15.84
CA GLN A 385 9.80 22.45 16.71
C GLN A 385 10.31 21.13 17.34
N GLY A 386 9.48 20.07 17.30
CA GLY A 386 9.85 18.74 17.78
C GLY A 386 9.54 18.51 19.26
N CYS A 387 10.17 17.49 19.83
CA CYS A 387 9.87 16.98 21.15
C CYS A 387 10.53 17.79 22.27
N VAL A 388 9.76 18.22 23.28
CA VAL A 388 10.29 18.74 24.54
C VAL A 388 10.20 17.64 25.60
N CYS A 389 11.24 16.82 25.66
CA CYS A 389 11.31 15.70 26.58
C CYS A 389 11.47 16.18 28.03
N ALA A 390 10.89 15.45 28.98
CA ALA A 390 11.22 15.65 30.39
C ALA A 390 12.71 15.38 30.58
N THR A 391 13.43 16.29 31.25
CA THR A 391 14.80 16.00 31.65
C THR A 391 14.74 14.80 32.59
N THR A 392 15.35 13.67 32.19
CA THR A 392 15.68 12.63 33.15
C THR A 392 16.60 13.28 34.17
N ALA A 393 16.12 13.46 35.41
CA ALA A 393 16.97 13.89 36.50
C ALA A 393 18.14 12.92 36.59
N SER A 394 19.32 13.36 36.15
CA SER A 394 20.57 12.69 36.44
C SER A 394 20.71 12.68 37.96
N SER A 395 20.58 11.50 38.56
CA SER A 395 20.95 11.27 39.95
C SER A 395 22.48 11.28 40.07
N GLY A 396 23.01 12.15 40.94
CA GLY A 396 24.42 12.23 41.35
C GLY A 396 25.29 13.10 40.42
N LEU A 397 26.08 14.07 40.87
CA LEU A 397 26.65 14.38 42.17
C LEU A 397 26.73 15.91 42.32
N LEU A 398 26.39 16.42 43.51
CA LEU A 398 26.73 17.79 43.90
C LEU A 398 28.27 17.93 43.85
N PRO A 399 28.84 18.99 43.24
CA PRO A 399 30.25 19.27 43.44
C PRO A 399 30.48 19.60 44.92
N ALA A 400 31.38 18.85 45.54
CA ALA A 400 31.85 19.13 46.89
C ALA A 400 32.36 20.56 46.94
N ALA A 401 31.82 21.36 47.87
CA ALA A 401 32.36 22.67 48.19
C ALA A 401 33.77 22.49 48.74
N THR A 402 34.77 22.88 47.96
CA THR A 402 36.14 23.01 48.44
C THR A 402 36.20 24.24 49.34
N LEU A 403 36.10 24.01 50.65
CA LEU A 403 36.71 24.89 51.64
C LEU A 403 38.22 24.87 51.37
N MET A 404 38.85 26.02 51.12
CA MET A 404 40.18 26.30 51.65
C MET A 404 40.35 27.80 51.87
N ALA A 405 40.53 28.12 53.15
CA ALA A 405 41.10 29.37 53.63
C ALA A 405 42.63 29.29 53.52
N ALA A 406 43.24 30.39 53.09
CA ALA A 406 44.46 30.98 53.62
C ALA A 406 44.61 32.38 53.03
#